data_AF-S0J6S7-F1
#
_entry.id   AF-S0J6S7-F1
#
_cell.length_a   1.000
_cell.length_b   1.000
_cell.length_c   1.000
_cell.angle_alpha   90.00
_cell.angle_beta   90.00
_cell.angle_gamma   90.00
#
_symmetry.space_group_name_H-M   'P 1'
#
loop_
_entity.id
_entity.type
_entity.pdbx_description
1 polymer ?
#
loop_
_entity_poly.entity_id
_entity_poly.type
_entity_poly.pdbx_seq_one_letter_code
_entity_poly.pdbx_strand_id
1 'polypeptide(L)'
;MDYIAGKYPDLLSLYQEIYNRGDRSYWENLDTELQKYAAEIGLDYVTNDDSMSRPFFAPPVIVNYFYHSEIKKSARKGGENNA
;
A
#
# COMPACT_ATOMS: atom_id res chain seq x y z
N MET A 1 -20.58 -2.59 -1.37
CA MET A 1 -20.36 -3.72 -0.43
C MET A 1 -21.05 -5.00 -0.88
N ASP A 2 -22.16 -4.91 -1.61
CA ASP A 2 -22.96 -6.06 -2.05
C ASP A 2 -22.17 -7.12 -2.83
N TYR A 3 -21.20 -6.71 -3.65
CA TYR A 3 -20.33 -7.66 -4.37
C TYR A 3 -19.55 -8.57 -3.42
N ILE A 4 -18.92 -8.00 -2.39
CA ILE A 4 -18.15 -8.77 -1.39
C ILE A 4 -19.08 -9.62 -0.54
N ALA A 5 -20.22 -9.07 -0.11
CA ALA A 5 -21.22 -9.84 0.65
C ALA A 5 -21.73 -11.07 -0.12
N GLY A 6 -21.92 -10.95 -1.44
CA GLY A 6 -22.42 -12.05 -2.27
C GLY A 6 -21.36 -13.07 -2.72
N LYS A 7 -20.11 -12.65 -2.94
CA LYS A 7 -19.05 -13.52 -3.47
C LYS A 7 -18.08 -14.03 -2.40
N TYR A 8 -17.81 -13.23 -1.38
CA TYR A 8 -16.80 -13.48 -0.34
C TYR A 8 -17.33 -13.03 1.03
N PRO A 9 -18.38 -13.68 1.55
CA PRO A 9 -19.03 -13.26 2.79
C PRO A 9 -18.08 -13.24 3.99
N ASP A 10 -17.09 -14.13 4.02
CA ASP A 10 -16.09 -14.20 5.09
C ASP A 10 -15.17 -12.97 5.13
N LEU A 11 -15.03 -12.25 4.02
CA LEU A 11 -14.26 -11.01 3.93
C LEU A 11 -15.09 -9.77 4.25
N LEU A 12 -16.41 -9.90 4.44
CA LEU A 12 -17.29 -8.76 4.55
C LEU A 12 -16.92 -7.86 5.74
N SER A 13 -16.64 -8.45 6.90
CA SER A 13 -16.24 -7.70 8.10
C SER A 13 -14.97 -6.89 7.87
N LEU A 14 -13.94 -7.52 7.30
CA LEU A 14 -12.68 -6.86 6.98
C LEU A 14 -12.88 -5.70 6.00
N TYR A 15 -13.66 -5.90 4.94
CA TYR A 15 -13.94 -4.84 3.97
C TYR A 15 -14.73 -3.68 4.60
N GLN A 16 -15.65 -3.96 5.52
CA GLN A 16 -16.35 -2.91 6.26
C GLN A 16 -15.40 -2.09 7.14
N GLU A 17 -14.45 -2.72 7.82
CA GLU A 17 -13.42 -2.03 8.60
C GLU A 17 -12.59 -1.10 7.69
N ILE A 18 -12.08 -1.62 6.59
CA ILE A 18 -11.23 -0.85 5.67
C ILE A 18 -11.98 0.31 5.00
N TYR A 19 -13.15 0.05 4.39
CA TYR A 19 -13.80 1.04 3.53
C TYR A 19 -14.85 1.90 4.23
N ASN A 20 -15.57 1.37 5.22
CA ASN A 20 -16.61 2.14 5.91
C ASN A 20 -16.08 2.83 7.17
N ARG A 21 -15.17 2.18 7.90
CA ARG A 21 -14.55 2.75 9.11
C ARG A 21 -13.23 3.47 8.82
N GLY A 22 -12.66 3.25 7.63
CA GLY A 22 -11.37 3.83 7.26
C GLY A 22 -10.20 3.24 8.05
N ASP A 23 -10.35 2.02 8.57
CA ASP A 23 -9.34 1.35 9.36
C ASP A 23 -8.13 0.96 8.48
N ARG A 24 -6.96 1.38 8.92
CA ARG A 24 -5.67 1.17 8.23
C ARG A 24 -4.88 0.00 8.79
N SER A 25 -5.27 -0.54 9.95
CA SER A 25 -4.48 -1.53 10.67
C SER A 25 -4.23 -2.81 9.88
N TYR A 26 -5.18 -3.23 9.03
CA TYR A 26 -4.95 -4.36 8.12
C TYR A 26 -3.76 -4.11 7.19
N TRP A 27 -3.72 -2.95 6.54
CA TRP A 27 -2.67 -2.59 5.59
C TRP A 27 -1.33 -2.35 6.29
N GLU A 28 -1.33 -1.76 7.48
CA GLU A 28 -0.11 -1.56 8.30
C GLU A 28 0.50 -2.89 8.75
N ASN A 29 -0.34 -3.85 9.14
CA ASN A 29 0.11 -5.19 9.49
C ASN A 29 0.65 -5.93 8.27
N LEU A 30 -0.04 -5.84 7.13
CA LEU A 30 0.41 -6.44 5.87
C LEU A 30 1.75 -5.84 5.40
N ASP A 31 1.94 -4.53 5.53
CA ASP A 31 3.20 -3.86 5.21
C ASP A 31 4.37 -4.43 6.02
N THR A 32 4.15 -4.59 7.33
CA THR A 32 5.13 -5.17 8.25
C THR A 32 5.46 -6.64 7.90
N GLU A 33 4.45 -7.43 7.54
CA GLU A 33 4.63 -8.83 7.14
C GLU A 33 5.45 -8.94 5.84
N LEU A 34 5.13 -8.10 4.85
CA LEU A 34 5.84 -8.09 3.56
C LEU A 34 7.28 -7.60 3.69
N GLN A 35 7.54 -6.63 4.56
CA GLN A 35 8.92 -6.19 4.86
C GLN A 35 9.75 -7.34 5.45
N LYS A 36 9.17 -8.12 6.37
CA LYS A 36 9.84 -9.30 6.96
C LYS A 36 10.09 -10.36 5.90
N TYR A 37 9.07 -10.69 5.11
CA TYR A 37 9.17 -11.67 4.03
C TYR A 37 10.25 -11.29 3.01
N ALA A 38 10.29 -10.03 2.58
CA ALA A 38 11.30 -9.54 1.66
C ALA A 38 12.73 -9.70 2.23
N ALA A 39 12.92 -9.38 3.51
CA ALA A 39 14.18 -9.56 4.19
C ALA A 39 14.59 -11.05 4.28
N GLU A 40 13.64 -11.94 4.54
CA GLU A 40 13.87 -13.40 4.59
C GLU A 40 14.36 -13.95 3.25
N ILE A 41 13.83 -13.46 2.13
CA ILE A 41 14.25 -13.88 0.78
C ILE A 41 15.40 -13.04 0.20
N GLY A 42 15.92 -12.08 0.97
CA GLY A 42 17.06 -11.23 0.58
C GLY A 42 16.74 -10.19 -0.48
N LEU A 43 15.49 -9.72 -0.56
CA LEU A 43 15.06 -8.65 -1.45
C LEU A 43 14.82 -7.35 -0.70
N ASP A 44 15.13 -6.24 -1.36
CA ASP A 44 14.76 -4.92 -0.86
C ASP A 44 13.24 -4.71 -0.96
N TYR A 45 12.69 -3.97 0.00
CA TYR A 45 11.27 -3.64 0.10
C TYR A 45 11.07 -2.16 0.32
N VAL A 46 10.22 -1.55 -0.49
CA VAL A 46 9.93 -0.10 -0.44
C VAL A 46 8.44 0.16 -0.61
N THR A 47 7.93 1.16 0.09
CA THR A 47 6.55 1.64 -0.06
C THR A 47 6.50 3.05 -0.61
N ASN A 48 5.56 3.30 -1.53
CA ASN A 48 5.28 4.63 -2.08
C ASN A 48 6.48 5.37 -2.70
N ASP A 49 7.56 4.68 -3.07
CA ASP A 49 8.76 5.24 -3.69
C ASP A 49 9.29 4.33 -4.81
N ASP A 50 9.12 4.78 -6.04
CA ASP A 50 9.66 4.20 -7.29
C ASP A 50 10.82 5.01 -7.87
N SER A 51 11.37 5.98 -7.14
CA SER A 51 12.46 6.82 -7.63
C SER A 51 13.81 6.10 -7.72
N MET A 52 13.87 4.84 -7.27
CA MET A 52 15.08 4.02 -7.23
C MET A 52 15.65 3.74 -8.63
N SER A 53 16.92 4.05 -8.82
CA SER A 53 17.71 3.63 -9.97
C SER A 53 18.64 2.50 -9.55
N ARG A 54 18.52 1.33 -10.20
CA ARG A 54 19.34 0.15 -9.90
C ARG A 54 20.09 -0.32 -11.15
N PRO A 55 21.31 -0.89 -10.99
CA PRO A 55 22.00 -1.57 -12.07
C PRO A 55 21.16 -2.72 -12.64
N PHE A 56 21.28 -2.99 -13.94
CA PHE A 56 20.53 -4.07 -14.61
C PHE A 56 20.77 -5.46 -14.01
N PHE A 57 21.97 -5.69 -13.45
CA PHE A 57 22.35 -6.96 -12.84
C PHE A 57 22.02 -7.06 -11.35
N ALA A 58 21.42 -6.02 -10.75
CA ALA A 58 21.00 -6.08 -9.35
C ALA A 58 19.74 -6.98 -9.21
N PRO A 59 19.55 -7.62 -8.04
CA PRO A 59 18.29 -8.30 -7.73
C PRO A 59 17.08 -7.36 -7.87
N PRO A 60 15.86 -7.90 -8.12
CA PRO A 60 14.65 -7.09 -8.15
C PRO A 60 14.38 -6.45 -6.78
N VAL A 61 13.49 -5.45 -6.77
CA VAL A 61 12.99 -4.82 -5.54
C VAL A 61 11.47 -4.98 -5.49
N ILE A 62 10.92 -5.18 -4.30
CA ILE A 62 9.47 -5.20 -4.08
C ILE A 62 9.04 -3.76 -3.78
N VAL A 63 8.14 -3.21 -4.59
CA VAL A 63 7.57 -1.88 -4.38
C VAL A 63 6.06 -2.00 -4.18
N ASN A 64 5.57 -1.53 -3.03
CA ASN A 64 4.16 -1.58 -2.67
C ASN A 64 3.48 -0.22 -2.55
N TYR A 65 2.18 -0.23 -2.81
CA TYR A 65 1.34 0.95 -2.97
C TYR A 65 -0.04 0.72 -2.34
N PHE A 66 -0.13 0.94 -1.02
CA PHE A 66 -1.36 0.66 -0.27
C PHE A 66 -2.42 1.75 -0.41
N TYR A 67 -2.00 3.02 -0.46
CA TYR A 67 -2.91 4.15 -0.34
C TYR A 67 -2.81 5.09 -1.54
N HIS A 68 -3.84 5.10 -2.39
CA HIS A 68 -3.92 6.00 -3.54
C HIS A 68 -3.73 7.48 -3.17
N SER A 69 -4.17 7.88 -1.97
CA SER A 69 -4.00 9.24 -1.44
C SER A 69 -2.54 9.60 -1.15
N GLU A 70 -1.68 8.62 -0.89
CA GLU A 70 -0.28 8.84 -0.50
C GLU A 70 0.67 8.77 -1.70
N ILE A 71 0.17 8.24 -2.83
CA ILE A 71 0.92 8.03 -4.07
C ILE A 71 0.83 9.25 -4.99
N LYS A 72 -0.33 9.90 -5.07
CA LYS A 72 -0.46 11.11 -5.89
C LYS A 72 0.29 12.28 -5.24
N LYS A 73 1.33 12.77 -5.91
CA LYS A 73 1.98 14.06 -5.57
C LYS A 73 0.98 15.22 -5.44
N SER A 74 -0.12 15.21 -6.22
CA SER A 74 -1.20 16.22 -6.13
C SER A 74 -2.12 16.05 -4.92
N ALA A 75 -2.05 14.94 -4.19
CA ALA A 75 -2.84 14.65 -2.99
C ALA A 75 -2.05 14.90 -1.68
N ARG A 76 -0.71 14.99 -1.74
CA ARG A 76 0.15 15.56 -0.69
C ARG A 76 -0.05 17.09 -0.67
N LYS A 77 -1.04 17.58 0.07
CA LYS A 77 -1.51 18.97 -0.01
C LYS A 77 -0.60 19.97 0.75
N GLY A 78 -0.04 20.93 0.02
CA GLY A 78 0.31 22.30 0.39
C GLY A 78 0.33 23.07 -0.93
N GLY A 79 -0.42 24.15 -1.17
CA GLY A 79 -0.52 25.35 -0.35
C GLY A 79 0.20 26.52 -1.05
N GLU A 80 0.05 26.71 -2.37
CA GLU A 80 0.42 27.96 -3.03
C GLU A 80 -0.84 28.60 -3.60
N ASN A 81 -1.36 29.57 -2.83
CA ASN A 81 -2.33 30.54 -3.33
C ASN A 81 -1.61 31.41 -4.37
N ASN A 82 -1.87 31.19 -5.65
CA ASN A 82 -1.60 32.20 -6.66
C ASN A 82 -2.84 33.10 -6.73
N ALA A 83 -2.76 34.23 -6.01
CA ALA A 83 -3.60 35.39 -6.21
C ALA A 83 -3.12 36.19 -7.43
#